data_AF-A0A090MHU6-F1
#
_entry.id   AF-A0A090MHU6-F1
#
_cell.length_a   1.000
_cell.length_b   1.000
_cell.length_c   1.000
_cell.angle_alpha   90.00
_cell.angle_beta   90.00
_cell.angle_gamma   90.00
#
_symmetry.space_group_name_H-M   'P 1'
#
loop_
_entity.id
_entity.type
_entity.pdbx_description
1 polymer ?
#
loop_
_entity_poly.entity_id
_entity_poly.type
_entity_poly.pdbx_seq_one_letter_code
_entity_poly.pdbx_strand_id
1 'polypeptide(L)'
;MFASVHLSSQADADLRAFEAFVNAQPIVRECWMLSGEVDFILKCVASDMAAFQDFVTHLTAAPHVQNVRTSLVLHNSKYAPAVPLELKV
;
A
#
# COMPACT_ATOMS: atom_id res chain seq x y z
N MET A 1 -3.28 -8.88 -1.47
CA MET A 1 -1.80 -8.82 -1.46
C MET A 1 -1.38 -7.54 -0.78
N PHE A 2 -0.17 -7.49 -0.24
CA PHE A 2 0.42 -6.25 0.26
C PHE A 2 1.64 -5.86 -0.57
N ALA A 3 1.87 -4.56 -0.72
CA ALA A 3 3.10 -4.01 -1.27
C ALA A 3 3.68 -2.98 -0.29
N SER A 4 4.90 -3.22 0.16
CA SER A 4 5.70 -2.27 0.94
C SER A 4 6.55 -1.46 -0.03
N VAL A 5 6.47 -0.13 0.05
CA VAL A 5 7.13 0.79 -0.87
C VAL A 5 8.08 1.69 -0.09
N HIS A 6 9.32 1.75 -0.58
CA HIS A 6 10.32 2.69 -0.12
C HIS A 6 10.58 3.70 -1.23
N LEU A 7 10.53 4.98 -0.90
CA LEU A 7 10.79 6.08 -1.81
C LEU A 7 12.25 6.51 -1.70
N SER A 8 12.79 7.06 -2.78
CA SER A 8 14.15 7.64 -2.80
C SER A 8 14.23 8.99 -2.08
N SER A 9 13.08 9.60 -1.75
CA SER A 9 12.97 10.89 -1.06
C SER A 9 11.71 10.93 -0.22
N GLN A 10 11.83 11.46 1.00
CA GLN A 10 10.73 11.66 1.95
C GLN A 10 10.35 13.15 2.06
N ALA A 11 10.68 13.97 1.06
CA ALA A 11 10.19 15.34 1.01
C ALA A 11 8.65 15.32 0.91
N ASP A 12 7.98 16.27 1.58
CA ASP A 12 6.51 16.33 1.64
C ASP A 12 5.85 16.32 0.24
N ALA A 13 6.45 17.01 -0.73
CA ALA A 13 5.98 17.02 -2.10
C ALA A 13 6.02 15.63 -2.76
N ASP A 14 7.08 14.86 -2.54
CA ASP A 14 7.26 13.52 -3.13
C ASP A 14 6.30 12.52 -2.48
N LEU A 15 6.13 12.60 -1.15
CA LEU A 15 5.16 11.80 -0.40
C LEU A 15 3.72 12.04 -0.91
N ARG A 16 3.33 13.31 -1.07
CA ARG A 16 2.01 13.69 -1.60
C ARG A 16 1.81 13.25 -3.05
N ALA A 17 2.83 13.40 -3.89
CA ALA A 17 2.78 12.98 -5.29
C ALA A 17 2.58 11.47 -5.40
N PHE A 18 3.33 10.69 -4.60
CA PHE A 18 3.17 9.25 -4.52
C PHE A 18 1.79 8.85 -4.00
N GLU A 19 1.30 9.48 -2.92
CA GLU A 19 -0.04 9.22 -2.38
C GLU A 19 -1.14 9.49 -3.41
N ALA A 20 -1.06 10.60 -4.15
CA ALA A 20 -1.98 10.92 -5.22
C ALA A 20 -1.93 9.87 -6.35
N PHE A 21 -0.71 9.44 -6.73
CA PHE A 21 -0.52 8.39 -7.74
C PHE A 21 -1.20 7.08 -7.33
N VAL A 22 -0.99 6.59 -6.10
CA VAL A 22 -1.58 5.32 -5.64
C VAL A 22 -3.09 5.41 -5.40
N ASN A 23 -3.60 6.55 -4.94
CA ASN A 23 -5.04 6.77 -4.75
C ASN A 23 -5.83 6.71 -6.06
N ALA A 24 -5.19 7.00 -7.20
CA ALA A 24 -5.80 6.87 -8.52
C ALA A 24 -5.87 5.41 -9.01
N GLN A 25 -5.25 4.45 -8.31
CA GLN A 25 -5.15 3.05 -8.75
C GLN A 25 -6.28 2.21 -8.15
N PRO A 26 -7.24 1.69 -8.94
CA PRO A 26 -8.38 0.95 -8.41
C PRO A 26 -8.00 -0.30 -7.60
N ILE A 27 -6.90 -0.95 -7.98
CA ILE A 27 -6.35 -2.15 -7.33
C ILE A 27 -5.89 -1.89 -5.89
N VAL A 28 -5.51 -0.64 -5.56
CA VAL A 28 -5.05 -0.25 -4.22
C VAL A 28 -6.28 0.05 -3.37
N ARG A 29 -6.54 -0.81 -2.37
CA ARG A 29 -7.70 -0.68 -1.49
C ARG A 29 -7.49 0.11 -0.23
N GLU A 30 -6.28 0.05 0.29
CA GLU A 30 -5.87 0.82 1.46
C GLU A 30 -4.42 1.24 1.23
N CYS A 31 -4.10 2.48 1.60
CA CYS A 31 -2.77 3.06 1.52
C CYS A 31 -2.47 3.68 2.89
N TRP A 32 -1.35 3.28 3.49
CA TRP A 32 -0.93 3.84 4.77
C TRP A 32 0.51 4.28 4.69
N MET A 33 0.76 5.50 5.12
CA MET A 33 2.10 6.01 5.39
C MET A 33 2.56 5.50 6.76
N LEU A 34 3.81 5.05 6.86
CA LEU A 34 4.39 4.51 8.09
C LEU A 34 5.62 5.31 8.52
N SER A 35 5.88 5.31 9.82
CA SER A 35 7.19 5.66 10.36
C SER A 35 8.09 4.43 10.36
N GLY A 36 9.28 4.50 9.74
CA GLY A 36 10.28 3.43 9.81
C GLY A 36 10.99 3.14 8.48
N GLU A 37 11.28 1.87 8.22
CA GLU A 37 12.02 1.42 7.02
C GLU A 37 11.21 1.46 5.72
N VAL A 38 9.89 1.50 5.82
CA VAL A 38 8.96 1.51 4.69
C VAL A 38 8.14 2.78 4.79
N ASP A 39 8.07 3.54 3.70
CA ASP A 39 7.30 4.79 3.68
C ASP A 39 5.81 4.52 3.54
N PHE A 40 5.44 3.56 2.68
CA PHE A 40 4.04 3.18 2.46
C PHE A 40 3.83 1.67 2.45
N ILE A 41 2.72 1.24 3.02
CA ILE A 41 2.18 -0.10 2.79
C ILE A 41 0.85 0.05 2.03
N LEU A 42 0.66 -0.80 1.02
CA LEU A 42 -0.53 -0.81 0.19
C LEU A 42 -1.22 -2.16 0.35
N LYS A 43 -2.52 -2.18 0.60
CA LYS A 43 -3.35 -3.39 0.47
C LYS A 43 -3.94 -3.41 -0.93
N CYS A 44 -3.53 -4.39 -1.73
CA CYS A 44 -3.97 -4.54 -3.11
C CYS A 44 -4.93 -5.72 -3.27
N VAL A 45 -5.98 -5.52 -4.06
CA VAL A 45 -6.94 -6.56 -4.46
C VAL A 45 -7.03 -6.56 -5.98
N ALA A 46 -6.61 -7.66 -6.60
CA ALA A 46 -6.58 -7.84 -8.05
C ALA A 46 -7.51 -8.99 -8.45
N SER A 47 -7.93 -9.03 -9.72
CA SER A 47 -8.68 -10.15 -10.30
C SER A 47 -7.86 -11.44 -10.33
N ASP A 48 -6.56 -11.31 -10.57
CA ASP A 48 -5.62 -12.40 -10.77
C ASP A 48 -4.17 -11.90 -10.53
N MET A 49 -3.21 -12.83 -10.61
CA MET A 49 -1.80 -12.53 -10.38
C MET A 49 -1.17 -11.70 -11.50
N ALA A 50 -1.67 -11.77 -12.74
CA ALA A 50 -1.13 -11.01 -13.86
C ALA A 50 -1.47 -9.52 -13.68
N ALA A 51 -2.72 -9.20 -13.36
CA ALA A 51 -3.15 -7.84 -13.06
C ALA A 51 -2.38 -7.23 -11.88
N PHE A 52 -2.04 -8.03 -10.86
CA PHE A 52 -1.19 -7.55 -9.76
C PHE A 52 0.25 -7.31 -10.20
N GLN A 53 0.83 -8.21 -11.00
CA GLN A 53 2.19 -8.06 -11.52
C GLN A 53 2.33 -6.82 -12.42
N ASP A 54 1.32 -6.54 -13.25
CA ASP A 54 1.27 -5.33 -14.07
C ASP A 54 1.25 -4.07 -13.19
N PHE A 55 0.45 -4.07 -12.12
CA PHE A 55 0.45 -2.99 -11.15
C PHE A 55 1.80 -2.81 -10.46
N VAL A 56 2.45 -3.89 -10.02
CA VAL A 56 3.78 -3.82 -9.39
C VAL A 56 4.83 -3.28 -10.35
N THR A 57 4.75 -3.64 -11.63
CA THR A 57 5.61 -3.10 -12.69
C THR A 57 5.43 -1.59 -12.83
N HIS A 58 4.18 -1.11 -12.88
CA HIS A 58 3.88 0.31 -12.91
C HIS A 58 4.36 1.02 -11.64
N LEU A 59 4.12 0.43 -10.47
CA LEU A 59 4.53 0.98 -9.18
C LEU A 59 6.06 1.13 -9.10
N THR A 60 6.82 0.15 -9.58
CA THR A 60 8.29 0.19 -9.59
C THR A 60 8.83 1.22 -10.58
N ALA A 61 8.07 1.54 -11.63
CA ALA A 61 8.42 2.57 -12.61
C ALA A 61 7.96 3.98 -12.19
N ALA A 62 7.20 4.13 -11.10
CA ALA A 62 6.71 5.41 -10.65
C ALA A 62 7.86 6.32 -10.17
N PRO A 63 7.78 7.64 -10.39
CA PRO A 63 8.79 8.58 -9.90
C PRO A 63 9.02 8.42 -8.40
N HIS A 64 10.28 8.52 -8.00
CA HIS A 64 10.73 8.45 -6.60
C HIS A 64 10.50 7.10 -5.90
N VAL A 65 9.99 6.06 -6.57
CA VAL A 65 9.96 4.71 -5.98
C VAL A 65 11.34 4.07 -6.09
N GLN A 66 11.95 3.78 -4.93
CA GLN A 66 13.26 3.14 -4.86
C GLN A 66 13.15 1.62 -4.79
N ASN A 67 12.19 1.11 -4.01
CA ASN A 67 12.03 -0.33 -3.82
C ASN A 67 10.57 -0.69 -3.55
N VAL A 68 10.16 -1.86 -4.06
CA VAL A 68 8.84 -2.44 -3.81
C VAL A 68 9.03 -3.89 -3.36
N ARG A 69 8.46 -4.24 -2.21
CA ARG A 69 8.41 -5.62 -1.70
C ARG A 69 6.98 -6.08 -1.56
N THR A 70 6.63 -7.17 -2.24
CA THR A 70 5.26 -7.72 -2.21
C THR A 70 5.12 -8.89 -1.24
N SER A 71 3.98 -8.98 -0.58
CA SER A 71 3.60 -10.09 0.30
C SER A 71 2.25 -10.66 -0.12
N LEU A 72 2.23 -11.95 -0.46
CA LEU A 72 0.99 -12.68 -0.72
C LEU A 72 0.34 -13.08 0.59
N VAL A 73 -0.95 -12.77 0.74
CA VAL A 73 -1.73 -13.16 1.91
C VAL A 73 -2.29 -14.56 1.67
N LEU A 74 -1.90 -15.52 2.51
CA LEU A 74 -2.38 -16.91 2.40
C LEU A 74 -3.70 -17.12 3.14
N HIS A 75 -3.87 -16.45 4.28
CA HIS A 75 -5.07 -16.59 5.11
C HIS A 75 -5.30 -15.29 5.92
N ASN A 76 -6.54 -14.83 5.96
CA ASN A 76 -6.95 -13.68 6.77
C ASN A 76 -7.75 -14.17 7.97
N SER A 77 -7.07 -14.45 9.09
CA SER A 77 -7.68 -15.07 10.27
C SER A 77 -8.65 -14.15 11.03
N LYS A 78 -8.51 -12.83 10.88
CA LYS A 78 -9.36 -11.85 11.56
C LYS A 78 -9.51 -10.59 10.73
N TYR A 79 -10.75 -10.18 10.48
CA TYR A 79 -11.09 -8.91 9.84
C TYR A 79 -12.25 -8.25 10.60
N ALA A 80 -11.91 -7.53 11.66
CA ALA A 80 -12.88 -6.79 12.48
C ALA A 80 -12.81 -5.30 12.14
N PRO A 81 -13.91 -4.68 11.67
CA PRO A 81 -13.95 -3.23 11.48
C PRO A 81 -14.12 -2.51 12.83
N ALA A 82 -13.98 -1.18 12.80
CA ALA A 82 -14.22 -0.26 13.91
C ALA A 82 -13.23 -0.34 15.09
N VAL A 83 -13.27 0.69 15.93
CA VAL A 83 -12.47 0.78 17.16
C VAL A 83 -13.14 -0.08 18.25
N PRO A 84 -12.39 -0.96 18.95
CA PRO A 84 -12.95 -1.74 20.05
C PRO A 84 -13.18 -0.82 21.26
N LEU A 85 -14.40 -0.28 21.37
CA LEU A 85 -14.81 0.53 22.51
C LEU A 85 -15.48 -0.34 23.57
N GLU A 86 -14.99 -0.27 24.81
CA GLU A 86 -15.75 -0.73 25.97
C GLU A 86 -16.79 0.35 26.31
N LEU A 87 -18.08 0.07 26.08
CA LEU A 87 -19.15 0.93 26.56
C LEU A 87 -19.16 0.89 28.09
N LYS A 88 -18.63 1.92 28.74
CA LYS A 88 -18.87 2.17 30.16
C LYS A 88 -20.32 2.66 30.28
N VAL A 89 -21.22 1.74 30.60
CA VAL A 89 -22.60 2.05 31.05
C VAL A 89 -22.55 2.51 32.50
#